data_AF-A0A838KFG5-F1
#
_entry.id   AF-A0A838KFG5-F1
#
_cell.length_a   1.000
_cell.length_b   1.000
_cell.length_c   1.000
_cell.angle_alpha   90.00
_cell.angle_beta   90.00
_cell.angle_gamma   90.00
#
_symmetry.space_group_name_H-M   'P 1'
#
loop_
_entity.id
_entity.type
_entity.pdbx_description
1 polymer ?
#
loop_
_entity_poly.entity_id
_entity_poly.type
_entity_poly.pdbx_seq_one_letter_code
_entity_poly.pdbx_strand_id
1 'polypeptide(L)'
;RAWLLTIMRNAQINRHRRRRPELLDDPERAAERDVSAAAGSAEDIVVGRTFDAVVDAALAALPTKFRQVVLLVDVDGLTYAEAADALGVPEGTVMSRLRRARRRIRDRLAAADLAPRRRRL
;
A
#
# COMPACT_ATOMS: atom_id res chain seq x y z
N ARG A 1 9.47 -6.63 8.79
CA ARG A 1 10.18 -5.44 8.27
C ARG A 1 9.82 -5.04 6.83
N ALA A 2 8.73 -5.52 6.21
CA ALA A 2 8.44 -5.19 4.81
C ALA A 2 6.95 -5.04 4.49
N TRP A 3 6.07 -4.88 5.50
CA TRP A 3 4.64 -4.97 5.26
C TRP A 3 4.11 -3.75 4.48
N LEU A 4 4.54 -2.54 4.87
CA LEU A 4 4.20 -1.32 4.14
C LEU A 4 4.82 -1.32 2.74
N LEU A 5 6.10 -1.69 2.62
CA LEU A 5 6.78 -1.88 1.35
C LEU A 5 6.10 -2.93 0.45
N THR A 6 5.58 -4.02 1.03
CA THR A 6 4.80 -5.04 0.31
C THR A 6 3.47 -4.48 -0.15
N ILE A 7 2.81 -3.64 0.66
CA ILE A 7 1.58 -2.95 0.25
C ILE A 7 1.86 -2.00 -0.91
N MET A 8 2.90 -1.16 -0.82
CA MET A 8 3.29 -0.23 -1.87
C MET A 8 3.66 -0.98 -3.17
N ARG A 9 4.44 -2.07 -3.05
CA ARG A 9 4.81 -2.90 -4.20
C ARG A 9 3.59 -3.59 -4.83
N ASN A 10 2.65 -4.07 -4.03
CA ASN A 10 1.40 -4.64 -4.51
C ASN A 10 0.51 -3.61 -5.20
N ALA A 11 0.51 -2.35 -4.73
CA ALA A 11 -0.18 -1.26 -5.38
C ALA A 11 0.42 -0.95 -6.76
N GLN A 12 1.75 -0.95 -6.86
CA GLN A 12 2.45 -0.85 -8.14
C GLN A 12 2.10 -2.01 -9.09
N ILE A 13 2.02 -3.25 -8.59
CA ILE A 13 1.59 -4.42 -9.38
C ILE A 13 0.13 -4.25 -9.86
N ASN A 14 -0.77 -3.76 -9.01
CA ASN A 14 -2.15 -3.47 -9.38
C ASN A 14 -2.22 -2.37 -10.46
N ARG A 15 -1.40 -1.31 -10.37
CA ARG A 15 -1.21 -0.30 -11.42
C ARG A 15 -0.75 -0.95 -12.74
N HIS A 16 0.27 -1.80 -12.70
CA HIS A 16 0.74 -2.52 -13.89
C HIS A 16 -0.28 -3.51 -14.46
N ARG A 17 -1.15 -4.12 -13.65
CA ARG A 17 -2.25 -4.95 -14.15
C ARG A 17 -3.36 -4.12 -14.80
N ARG A 18 -3.68 -2.95 -14.24
CA ARG A 18 -4.58 -1.97 -14.85
C ARG A 18 -4.02 -1.36 -16.14
N ARG A 19 -2.69 -1.41 -16.37
CA ARG A 19 -2.04 -1.13 -17.68
C ARG A 19 -2.26 -2.23 -18.74
N ARG A 20 -2.76 -3.42 -18.38
CA ARG A 20 -3.10 -4.51 -19.32
C ARG A 20 -4.63 -4.77 -19.43
N PRO A 21 -5.50 -3.77 -19.69
CA PRO A 21 -6.82 -4.07 -20.22
C PRO A 21 -6.66 -4.29 -21.73
N GLU A 22 -6.84 -5.52 -22.20
CA GLU A 22 -6.92 -5.88 -23.63
C GLU A 22 -5.82 -5.32 -24.55
N LEU A 23 -4.66 -5.99 -24.54
CA LEU A 23 -3.76 -5.99 -25.70
C LEU A 23 -4.26 -7.01 -26.72
N LEU A 24 -5.41 -6.76 -27.33
CA LEU A 24 -5.83 -7.38 -28.58
C LEU A 24 -6.55 -6.28 -29.39
N ASP A 25 -6.06 -6.05 -30.61
CA ASP A 25 -6.80 -5.52 -31.78
C ASP A 25 -6.36 -4.21 -32.47
N ASP A 26 -5.25 -3.53 -32.14
CA ASP A 26 -4.83 -2.44 -33.04
C ASP A 26 -3.32 -2.08 -33.06
N PRO A 27 -2.57 -2.37 -34.15
CA PRO A 27 -1.16 -2.05 -34.28
C PRO A 27 -0.87 -0.55 -34.53
N GLU A 28 -1.82 0.24 -35.07
CA GLU A 28 -1.57 1.65 -35.38
C GLU A 28 -1.50 2.54 -34.13
N ARG A 29 -2.19 2.16 -33.04
CA ARG A 29 -2.13 2.85 -31.74
C ARG A 29 -0.89 2.54 -30.89
N ALA A 30 -0.03 1.61 -31.33
CA ALA A 30 1.15 1.22 -30.59
C ALA A 30 2.27 2.29 -30.65
N ALA A 31 2.41 2.97 -31.80
CA ALA A 31 3.49 3.94 -32.03
C ALA A 31 3.29 5.27 -31.27
N GLU A 32 2.06 5.75 -31.14
CA GLU A 32 1.75 6.98 -30.38
C GLU A 32 1.87 6.78 -28.86
N ARG A 33 1.71 5.54 -28.37
CA ARG A 33 1.79 5.22 -26.93
C ARG A 33 3.21 5.05 -26.42
N ASP A 34 4.19 4.77 -27.28
CA ASP A 34 5.58 4.54 -26.87
C ASP A 34 6.21 5.82 -26.30
N VAL A 35 5.82 6.99 -26.82
CA VAL A 35 6.25 8.31 -26.32
C VAL A 35 5.57 8.67 -24.98
N SER A 36 4.33 8.23 -24.77
CA SER A 36 3.57 8.41 -23.51
C SER A 36 3.96 7.40 -22.42
N ALA A 37 4.52 6.25 -22.79
CA ALA A 37 4.99 5.23 -21.85
C ALA A 37 6.29 5.62 -21.12
N ALA A 38 7.15 6.42 -21.77
CA ALA A 38 8.42 6.90 -21.21
C ALA A 38 8.22 7.96 -20.10
N ALA A 39 7.13 8.73 -20.16
CA ALA A 39 6.70 9.65 -19.13
C ALA A 39 5.41 9.11 -18.51
N GLY A 40 5.53 8.18 -17.56
CA GLY A 40 4.39 7.42 -16.99
C GLY A 40 3.08 8.20 -17.02
N SER A 41 2.14 7.76 -17.86
CA SER A 41 0.89 8.41 -18.24
C SER A 41 0.28 9.30 -17.14
N ALA A 42 -0.35 10.42 -17.50
CA ALA A 42 -1.05 11.28 -16.55
C ALA A 42 -2.02 10.49 -15.63
N GLU A 43 -2.67 9.45 -16.18
CA GLU A 43 -3.55 8.53 -15.44
C GLU A 43 -2.79 7.74 -14.37
N ASP A 44 -1.55 7.38 -14.68
CA ASP A 44 -0.63 6.60 -13.88
C ASP A 44 -0.11 7.41 -12.68
N ILE A 45 0.12 8.71 -12.89
CA ILE A 45 0.42 9.69 -11.83
C ILE A 45 -0.82 9.94 -10.95
N VAL A 46 -2.00 10.07 -11.56
CA VAL A 46 -3.27 10.26 -10.85
C VAL A 46 -3.62 9.06 -9.98
N VAL A 47 -3.47 7.83 -10.50
CA VAL A 47 -3.67 6.59 -9.73
C VAL A 47 -2.66 6.47 -8.60
N GLY A 48 -1.39 6.84 -8.82
CA GLY A 48 -0.37 6.87 -7.78
C GLY A 48 -0.74 7.83 -6.63
N ARG A 49 -1.09 9.08 -6.97
CA ARG A 49 -1.57 10.06 -5.99
C ARG A 49 -2.83 9.60 -5.26
N THR A 50 -3.73 8.92 -5.97
CA THR A 50 -4.95 8.35 -5.37
C THR A 50 -4.63 7.23 -4.39
N PHE A 51 -3.65 6.37 -4.72
CA PHE A 51 -3.22 5.30 -3.83
C PHE A 51 -2.58 5.84 -2.55
N ASP A 52 -1.64 6.79 -2.68
CA ASP A 52 -0.97 7.42 -1.54
C ASP A 52 -2.00 8.11 -0.63
N ALA A 53 -2.95 8.84 -1.22
CA ALA A 53 -4.05 9.46 -0.47
C ALA A 53 -4.93 8.45 0.29
N VAL A 54 -5.19 7.27 -0.29
CA VAL A 54 -5.95 6.21 0.40
C VAL A 54 -5.14 5.57 1.53
N VAL A 55 -3.82 5.37 1.35
CA VAL A 55 -2.94 4.87 2.40
C VAL A 55 -2.86 5.86 3.56
N ASP A 56 -2.68 7.14 3.26
CA ASP A 56 -2.66 8.22 4.26
C ASP A 56 -3.98 8.30 5.01
N ALA A 57 -5.11 8.26 4.30
CA ALA A 57 -6.44 8.21 4.91
C ALA A 57 -6.61 6.95 5.78
N ALA A 58 -6.11 5.79 5.35
CA ALA A 58 -6.20 4.55 6.12
C ALA A 58 -5.39 4.62 7.42
N LEU A 59 -4.20 5.23 7.40
CA LEU A 59 -3.35 5.50 8.56
C LEU A 59 -3.98 6.55 9.50
N ALA A 60 -4.49 7.65 8.93
CA ALA A 60 -5.19 8.70 9.67
C ALA A 60 -6.44 8.17 10.37
N ALA A 61 -7.16 7.23 9.77
CA ALA A 61 -8.36 6.65 10.36
C ALA A 61 -8.06 5.53 11.40
N LEU A 62 -6.80 5.23 11.71
CA LEU A 62 -6.46 4.36 12.84
C LEU A 62 -6.54 5.13 14.17
N PRO A 63 -7.11 4.53 15.23
CA PRO A 63 -6.92 5.03 16.59
C PRO A 63 -5.43 5.18 16.93
N THR A 64 -5.08 6.21 17.70
CA THR A 64 -3.69 6.61 17.99
C THR A 64 -2.80 5.44 18.39
N LYS A 65 -3.25 4.59 19.32
CA LYS A 65 -2.50 3.41 19.80
C LYS A 65 -2.12 2.40 18.70
N PHE A 66 -2.90 2.32 17.62
CA PHE A 66 -2.61 1.46 16.47
C PHE A 66 -1.75 2.18 15.44
N ARG A 67 -1.95 3.49 15.26
CA ARG A 67 -1.14 4.30 14.36
C ARG A 67 0.31 4.38 14.82
N GLN A 68 0.53 4.63 16.12
CA GLN A 68 1.87 4.74 16.71
C GLN A 68 2.71 3.49 16.47
N VAL A 69 2.17 2.29 16.71
CA VAL A 69 2.93 1.05 16.47
C VAL A 69 3.23 0.81 14.99
N VAL A 70 2.38 1.28 14.07
CA VAL A 70 2.64 1.17 12.63
C VAL A 70 3.74 2.14 12.22
N LEU A 71 3.70 3.38 12.69
CA LEU A 71 4.75 4.36 12.38
C LEU A 71 6.11 3.86 12.87
N LEU A 72 6.23 3.54 14.17
CA LEU A 72 7.51 3.12 14.74
C LEU A 72 8.08 1.86 14.06
N VAL A 73 7.24 0.86 13.79
CA VAL A 73 7.73 -0.46 13.32
C VAL A 73 7.78 -0.57 11.80
N ASP A 74 6.72 -0.15 11.11
CA ASP A 74 6.58 -0.33 9.67
C ASP A 74 7.10 0.86 8.85
N VAL A 75 7.22 2.05 9.44
CA VAL A 75 7.76 3.27 8.79
C VAL A 75 9.18 3.57 9.28
N ASP A 76 9.37 3.74 10.60
CA ASP A 76 10.65 4.13 11.19
C ASP A 76 11.61 2.93 11.38
N GLY A 77 11.09 1.70 11.23
CA GLY A 77 11.90 0.48 11.17
C GLY A 77 12.39 -0.06 12.53
N LEU A 78 11.86 0.47 13.64
CA LEU A 78 12.16 -0.01 14.98
C LEU A 78 11.81 -1.49 15.13
N THR A 79 12.59 -2.18 15.95
CA THR A 79 12.25 -3.50 16.47
C THR A 79 11.02 -3.41 17.39
N TYR A 80 10.40 -4.56 17.66
CA TYR A 80 9.25 -4.57 18.55
C TYR A 80 9.63 -4.19 19.99
N ALA A 81 10.84 -4.55 20.44
CA ALA A 81 11.40 -4.15 21.72
C ALA A 81 11.61 -2.62 21.80
N GLU A 82 12.28 -2.01 20.83
CA GLU A 82 12.48 -0.54 20.81
C GLU A 82 11.14 0.22 20.77
N ALA A 83 10.17 -0.27 20.00
CA ALA A 83 8.83 0.32 19.97
C ALA A 83 8.04 0.10 21.27
N ALA A 84 8.28 -0.99 21.98
CA ALA A 84 7.69 -1.29 23.28
C ALA A 84 8.21 -0.32 24.33
N ASP A 85 9.53 -0.12 24.37
CA ASP A 85 10.21 0.82 25.25
C ASP A 85 9.76 2.26 24.98
N ALA A 86 9.73 2.68 23.71
CA ALA A 86 9.30 4.02 23.31
C ALA A 86 7.84 4.34 23.68
N LEU A 87 6.97 3.32 23.75
CA LEU A 87 5.55 3.49 24.06
C LEU A 87 5.18 3.15 25.51
N GLY A 88 6.13 2.65 26.31
CA GLY A 88 5.89 2.20 27.68
C GLY A 88 4.86 1.05 27.77
N VAL A 89 4.90 0.11 26.83
CA VAL A 89 3.97 -1.04 26.79
C VAL A 89 4.71 -2.35 26.57
N PRO A 90 4.16 -3.53 26.95
CA PRO A 90 4.80 -4.81 26.67
C PRO A 90 4.98 -5.08 25.17
N GLU A 91 6.04 -5.79 24.78
CA GLU A 91 6.31 -6.16 23.38
C GLU A 91 5.14 -6.95 22.74
N GLY A 92 4.50 -7.85 23.49
CA GLY A 92 3.29 -8.56 23.03
C GLY A 92 2.10 -7.61 22.73
N THR A 93 2.05 -6.45 23.40
CA THR A 93 1.08 -5.39 23.09
C THR A 93 1.41 -4.72 21.76
N VAL A 94 2.68 -4.45 21.47
CA VAL A 94 3.11 -3.95 20.16
C VAL A 94 2.69 -4.93 19.07
N MET A 95 3.01 -6.22 19.22
CA MET A 95 2.68 -7.26 18.23
C MET A 95 1.17 -7.37 17.97
N SER A 96 0.35 -7.40 19.04
CA SER A 96 -1.10 -7.51 18.92
C SER A 96 -1.74 -6.25 18.33
N ARG A 97 -1.27 -5.06 18.71
CA ARG A 97 -1.70 -3.78 18.11
C ARG A 97 -1.35 -3.72 16.63
N LEU A 98 -0.13 -4.10 16.26
CA LEU A 98 0.35 -4.09 14.88
C LEU A 98 -0.46 -5.04 14.00
N ARG A 99 -0.75 -6.26 14.47
CA ARG A 99 -1.62 -7.21 13.76
C ARG A 99 -3.01 -6.62 13.47
N ARG A 100 -3.61 -5.95 14.46
CA ARG A 100 -4.93 -5.32 14.32
C ARG A 100 -4.88 -4.10 13.40
N ALA A 101 -3.86 -3.26 13.52
CA ALA A 101 -3.65 -2.09 12.67
C ALA A 101 -3.53 -2.49 11.19
N ARG A 102 -2.68 -3.48 10.90
CA ARG A 102 -2.47 -4.01 9.54
C ARG A 102 -3.72 -4.64 8.95
N ARG A 103 -4.59 -5.27 9.77
CA ARG A 103 -5.89 -5.74 9.31
C ARG A 103 -6.79 -4.58 8.89
N ARG A 104 -6.93 -3.55 9.74
CA ARG A 104 -7.77 -2.37 9.44
C ARG A 104 -7.33 -1.63 8.18
N ILE A 105 -6.03 -1.46 7.97
CA ILE A 105 -5.51 -0.83 6.76
C ILE A 105 -5.85 -1.69 5.53
N ARG A 106 -5.63 -3.02 5.58
CA ARG A 106 -6.02 -3.91 4.47
C ARG A 106 -7.50 -3.85 4.15
N ASP A 107 -8.35 -3.84 5.17
CA ASP A 107 -9.81 -3.78 5.00
C ASP A 107 -10.20 -2.48 4.27
N ARG A 108 -9.55 -1.34 4.59
CA ARG A 108 -9.76 -0.05 3.90
C ARG A 108 -9.24 -0.03 2.47
N LEU A 109 -8.03 -0.55 2.24
CA LEU A 109 -7.48 -0.67 0.90
C LEU A 109 -8.35 -1.59 0.02
N ALA A 110 -8.94 -2.64 0.59
CA ALA A 110 -9.85 -3.53 -0.12
C ALA A 110 -11.15 -2.83 -0.50
N ALA A 111 -11.71 -2.00 0.40
CA ALA A 111 -12.89 -1.20 0.09
C ALA A 111 -12.65 -0.18 -1.05
N ALA A 112 -11.42 0.29 -1.21
CA ALA A 112 -11.03 1.16 -2.32
C ALA A 112 -10.64 0.41 -3.61
N ASP A 113 -10.81 -0.91 -3.68
CA ASP A 113 -10.34 -1.78 -4.78
C ASP A 113 -8.83 -1.66 -5.07
N LEU A 114 -8.07 -1.31 -4.03
CA LEU A 114 -6.61 -1.15 -4.04
C LEU A 114 -5.89 -2.29 -3.30
N ALA A 115 -6.62 -3.20 -2.65
CA ALA A 115 -5.99 -4.34 -1.99
C ALA A 115 -5.40 -5.34 -3.01
N PRO A 116 -4.24 -5.95 -2.70
CA PRO A 116 -3.76 -7.10 -3.46
C PRO A 116 -4.78 -8.24 -3.36
N ARG A 117 -5.36 -8.64 -4.49
CA ARG A 117 -6.14 -9.89 -4.57
C ARG A 117 -5.20 -11.03 -4.19
N ARG A 118 -5.51 -11.75 -3.09
CA ARG A 118 -4.83 -13.00 -2.76
C ARG A 118 -4.93 -13.90 -3.97
N ARG A 119 -3.78 -14.26 -4.56
CA ARG A 119 -3.70 -15.30 -5.58
C ARG A 119 -4.17 -16.58 -4.88
N ARG A 120 -5.40 -17.03 -5.17
CA ARG A 120 -5.83 -18.37 -4.80
C ARG A 120 -4.91 -19.31 -5.59
N LEU A 121 -4.13 -20.10 -4.87
CA LEU A 121 -3.48 -21.29 -5.41
C LEU A 121 -4.53 -22.40 -5.48
#